data_AF-A0A7U3Q018-F1
#
_entry.id   AF-A0A7U3Q018-F1
#
_cell.length_a   1.000
_cell.length_b   1.000
_cell.length_c   1.000
_cell.angle_alpha   90.00
_cell.angle_beta   90.00
_cell.angle_gamma   90.00
#
_symmetry.space_group_name_H-M   'P 1'
#
loop_
_entity.id
_entity.type
_entity.pdbx_description
1 polymer ?
#
loop_
_entity_poly.entity_id
_entity_poly.type
_entity_poly.pdbx_seq_one_letter_code
_entity_poly.pdbx_strand_id
1 'polypeptide(L)'
;MGEFFIKRQEPKKDVNATTTSSYAPPTTKFTGQQLFYLLCLDGIGGMVFSAGINLTTAYVMYRAANDSSIPIRLFHLPITLAGDAAVTIIAHCISTWFIKYGLVPFDLRRRLVQPIGFINEPVSKAMRWYMFLSPRRGSRIEPVRINSFKLAAQHAMKVFVLAVAFFIIFWPASVGALTAFGVRDRDEYTYDTIWSDLDGRPIKENKDSRENEL
;
A
#
# COMPACT_ATOMS: atom_id res chain seq x y z
N MET A 1 24.36 17.42 -10.68
CA MET A 1 23.22 16.75 -11.35
C MET A 1 22.15 16.44 -10.29
N GLY A 2 20.90 16.89 -10.35
CA GLY A 2 20.20 17.65 -11.37
C GLY A 2 19.50 18.87 -10.80
N GLU A 3 19.87 20.03 -11.32
CA GLU A 3 18.93 21.14 -11.48
C GLU A 3 17.93 20.72 -12.55
N PHE A 4 16.81 20.13 -12.14
CA PHE A 4 15.74 19.79 -13.08
C PHE A 4 14.43 20.45 -12.63
N PHE A 5 14.19 21.62 -13.24
CA PHE A 5 12.89 22.28 -13.43
C PHE A 5 12.12 22.70 -12.17
N ILE A 6 12.65 23.71 -11.48
CA ILE A 6 11.79 24.69 -10.80
C ILE A 6 11.32 25.65 -11.89
N LYS A 7 10.02 25.63 -12.23
CA LYS A 7 9.40 26.74 -12.97
C LYS A 7 9.74 28.02 -12.19
N ARG A 8 10.55 28.91 -12.78
CA ARG A 8 10.98 30.17 -12.16
C ARG A 8 9.72 30.87 -11.63
N GLN A 9 9.56 30.87 -10.30
CA GLN A 9 8.46 31.57 -9.66
C GLN A 9 8.78 33.06 -9.74
N GLU A 10 8.14 33.75 -10.68
CA GLU A 10 8.11 35.20 -10.66
C GLU A 10 7.36 35.65 -9.39
N PRO A 11 7.89 36.60 -8.62
CA PRO A 11 7.19 37.14 -7.46
C PRO A 11 5.95 37.88 -7.94
N LYS A 12 4.79 37.21 -7.89
CA LYS A 12 3.52 37.84 -8.20
C LYS A 12 3.17 38.78 -7.04
N LYS A 13 3.30 40.07 -7.32
CA LYS A 13 2.99 41.23 -6.47
C LYS A 13 1.72 40.99 -5.63
N ASP A 14 1.85 41.22 -4.32
CA ASP A 14 0.82 40.99 -3.32
C ASP A 14 -0.43 41.84 -3.60
N VAL A 15 -1.47 41.21 -4.15
CA VAL A 15 -2.81 41.79 -4.24
C VAL A 15 -3.66 41.08 -3.19
N ASN A 16 -3.85 41.76 -2.06
CA ASN A 16 -4.94 41.59 -1.08
C ASN A 16 -5.68 40.24 -1.15
N ALA A 17 -5.07 39.20 -0.58
CA ALA A 17 -5.63 37.86 -0.60
C ALA A 17 -6.57 37.63 0.59
N THR A 18 -7.73 38.28 0.58
CA THR A 18 -8.93 37.71 1.24
C THR A 18 -9.43 36.54 0.38
N THR A 19 -8.59 35.54 0.15
CA THR A 19 -9.03 34.31 -0.49
C THR A 19 -9.77 33.54 0.58
N THR A 20 -11.10 33.55 0.51
CA THR A 20 -11.94 32.63 1.26
C THR A 20 -11.46 31.21 0.98
N SER A 21 -10.64 30.66 1.89
CA SER A 21 -10.19 29.28 1.81
C SER A 21 -11.44 28.39 1.72
N SER A 22 -11.57 27.63 0.64
CA SER A 22 -12.65 26.63 0.51
C SER A 22 -12.58 25.57 1.63
N TYR A 23 -11.41 25.43 2.27
CA TYR A 23 -11.14 24.50 3.35
C TYR A 23 -11.43 25.08 4.73
N ALA A 24 -11.84 24.21 5.65
CA ALA A 24 -11.92 24.53 7.06
C ALA A 24 -10.53 24.90 7.64
N PRO A 25 -10.46 25.77 8.66
CA PRO A 25 -9.20 26.14 9.27
C PRO A 25 -8.48 24.90 9.86
N PRO A 26 -7.14 24.86 9.81
CA PRO A 26 -6.38 23.74 10.35
C PRO A 26 -6.50 23.70 11.87
N THR A 27 -6.63 22.50 12.43
CA THR A 27 -6.74 22.32 13.89
C THR A 27 -5.37 22.22 14.56
N THR A 28 -5.27 22.74 15.79
CA THR A 28 -4.07 22.67 16.64
C THR A 28 -4.01 21.42 17.51
N LYS A 29 -5.09 20.63 17.57
CA LYS A 29 -5.19 19.37 18.31
C LYS A 29 -6.03 18.36 17.53
N PHE A 30 -5.82 17.07 17.75
CA PHE A 30 -6.70 16.04 17.19
C PHE A 30 -8.14 16.25 17.67
N THR A 31 -9.07 16.42 16.74
CA THR A 31 -10.49 16.43 17.05
C THR A 31 -11.02 15.00 17.06
N GLY A 32 -12.06 14.72 17.86
CA GLY A 32 -12.69 13.40 17.89
C GLY A 32 -13.17 12.94 16.51
N GLN A 33 -13.64 13.89 15.68
CA GLN A 33 -14.04 13.63 14.31
C GLN A 33 -12.86 13.23 13.40
N GLN A 34 -11.69 13.84 13.56
CA GLN A 34 -10.48 13.41 12.85
C GLN A 34 -10.02 12.03 13.29
N LEU A 35 -10.06 11.76 14.60
CA LEU A 35 -9.69 10.45 15.12
C LEU A 35 -10.63 9.36 14.63
N PHE A 36 -11.94 9.61 14.65
CA PHE A 36 -12.94 8.70 14.09
C PHE A 36 -12.71 8.45 12.60
N TYR A 37 -12.44 9.51 11.83
CA TYR A 37 -12.14 9.37 10.40
C TYR A 37 -10.88 8.53 10.17
N LEU A 38 -9.79 8.78 10.91
CA LEU A 38 -8.53 8.03 10.77
C LEU A 38 -8.64 6.58 11.24
N LEU A 39 -9.34 6.30 12.34
CA LEU A 39 -9.42 4.94 12.89
C LEU A 39 -10.48 4.10 12.20
N CYS A 40 -11.68 4.64 11.99
CA CYS A 40 -12.79 3.87 11.43
C CYS A 40 -12.79 3.89 9.91
N LEU A 41 -12.82 5.08 9.29
CA LEU A 41 -12.93 5.16 7.83
C LEU A 41 -11.62 4.79 7.15
N ASP A 42 -10.49 5.28 7.65
CA ASP A 42 -9.18 4.97 7.07
C ASP A 42 -8.63 3.63 7.58
N GLY A 43 -8.63 3.42 8.90
CA GLY A 43 -8.15 2.17 9.51
C GLY A 43 -9.02 0.96 9.14
N ILE A 44 -10.23 0.86 9.70
CA ILE A 44 -11.11 -0.31 9.46
C ILE A 44 -11.51 -0.40 7.98
N GLY A 45 -11.88 0.71 7.35
CA GLY A 45 -12.21 0.73 5.93
C GLY A 45 -11.04 0.28 5.05
N GLY A 46 -9.81 0.73 5.37
CA GLY A 46 -8.59 0.28 4.71
C GLY A 46 -8.29 -1.20 4.93
N MET A 47 -8.53 -1.73 6.13
CA MET A 47 -8.37 -3.16 6.43
C MET A 47 -9.33 -4.03 5.60
N VAL A 48 -10.61 -3.66 5.52
CA VAL A 48 -11.61 -4.39 4.71
C VAL A 48 -11.22 -4.34 3.23
N PHE A 49 -10.81 -3.18 2.75
CA PHE A 49 -10.34 -3.02 1.37
C PHE A 49 -9.10 -3.88 1.08
N SER A 50 -8.14 -3.90 2.01
CA SER A 50 -6.94 -4.74 1.93
C SER A 50 -7.28 -6.22 1.90
N ALA A 51 -8.19 -6.68 2.77
CA ALA A 51 -8.67 -8.05 2.79
C ALA A 51 -9.34 -8.43 1.45
N GLY A 52 -10.14 -7.54 0.88
CA GLY A 52 -10.80 -7.76 -0.41
C GLY A 52 -9.81 -7.92 -1.58
N ILE A 53 -8.76 -7.09 -1.64
CA ILE A 53 -7.70 -7.22 -2.66
C ILE A 53 -6.97 -8.56 -2.50
N ASN A 54 -6.51 -8.87 -1.29
CA ASN A 54 -5.77 -10.10 -1.04
C ASN A 54 -6.61 -11.34 -1.35
N LEU A 55 -7.91 -11.32 -1.01
CA LEU A 55 -8.84 -12.38 -1.36
C LEU A 55 -9.02 -12.53 -2.87
N THR A 56 -9.14 -11.40 -3.59
CA THR A 56 -9.30 -11.41 -5.05
C THR A 56 -8.05 -11.98 -5.73
N THR A 57 -6.87 -11.55 -5.31
CA THR A 57 -5.59 -12.06 -5.82
C THR A 57 -5.45 -13.56 -5.56
N ALA A 58 -5.69 -13.99 -4.31
CA ALA A 58 -5.66 -15.40 -3.93
C ALA A 58 -6.65 -16.23 -4.74
N TYR A 59 -7.88 -15.74 -4.94
CA TYR A 59 -8.89 -16.43 -5.75
C TYR A 59 -8.43 -16.63 -7.21
N VAL A 60 -7.90 -15.58 -7.85
CA VAL A 60 -7.38 -15.67 -9.22
C VAL A 60 -6.22 -16.67 -9.31
N MET A 61 -5.30 -16.63 -8.35
CA MET A 61 -4.16 -17.55 -8.31
C MET A 61 -4.59 -19.00 -8.10
N TYR A 62 -5.44 -19.27 -7.12
CA TYR A 62 -5.87 -20.63 -6.80
C TYR A 62 -6.79 -21.22 -7.87
N ARG A 63 -7.60 -20.38 -8.52
CA ARG A 63 -8.37 -20.82 -9.69
C ARG A 63 -7.45 -21.24 -10.85
N ALA A 64 -6.39 -20.47 -11.12
CA ALA A 64 -5.40 -20.82 -12.14
C ALA A 64 -4.58 -22.07 -11.77
N ALA A 65 -4.27 -22.25 -10.49
CA ALA A 65 -3.56 -23.43 -9.97
C ALA A 65 -4.38 -24.72 -10.16
N ASN A 66 -5.68 -24.65 -9.88
CA ASN A 66 -6.61 -25.79 -10.00
C ASN A 66 -6.70 -26.31 -11.44
N ASP A 67 -6.58 -25.41 -12.43
CA ASP A 67 -6.59 -25.76 -13.85
C ASP A 67 -5.32 -26.48 -14.30
N SER A 68 -4.22 -26.32 -13.55
CA SER A 68 -2.88 -26.83 -13.90
C SER A 68 -2.40 -28.00 -13.03
N SER A 69 -3.10 -28.36 -11.95
CA SER A 69 -2.70 -29.42 -10.98
C SER A 69 -1.29 -29.24 -10.37
N ILE A 70 -0.79 -28.01 -10.28
CA ILE A 70 0.54 -27.67 -9.76
C ILE A 70 0.43 -27.33 -8.26
N PRO A 71 1.26 -27.92 -7.38
CA PRO A 71 1.24 -27.61 -5.95
C PRO A 71 1.69 -26.17 -5.67
N ILE A 72 1.07 -25.54 -4.67
CA ILE A 72 1.39 -24.17 -4.26
C ILE A 72 2.66 -24.20 -3.40
N ARG A 73 3.66 -23.42 -3.81
CA ARG A 73 4.98 -23.39 -3.20
C ARG A 73 5.30 -22.02 -2.62
N LEU A 74 6.09 -21.99 -1.55
CA LEU A 74 6.44 -20.73 -0.91
C LEU A 74 7.36 -19.87 -1.80
N PHE A 75 8.41 -20.43 -2.40
CA PHE A 75 9.43 -19.66 -3.13
C PHE A 75 9.63 -20.07 -4.60
N HIS A 76 9.30 -21.31 -4.99
CA HIS A 76 9.48 -21.79 -6.36
C HIS A 76 8.33 -21.42 -7.33
N LEU A 77 8.72 -21.04 -8.54
CA LEU A 77 7.84 -20.84 -9.69
C LEU A 77 7.20 -22.17 -10.14
N PRO A 78 6.04 -22.17 -10.83
CA PRO A 78 5.31 -21.02 -11.39
C PRO A 78 4.32 -20.32 -10.44
N ILE A 79 3.98 -20.91 -9.30
CA ILE A 79 2.97 -20.39 -8.36
C ILE A 79 3.64 -20.14 -7.01
N THR A 80 4.27 -18.96 -6.88
CA THR A 80 4.98 -18.54 -5.66
C THR A 80 4.08 -17.73 -4.74
N LEU A 81 3.87 -18.20 -3.53
CA LEU A 81 3.11 -17.47 -2.52
C LEU A 81 3.89 -16.25 -2.00
N ALA A 82 5.21 -16.38 -1.88
CA ALA A 82 6.07 -15.26 -1.51
C ALA A 82 6.11 -14.18 -2.61
N GLY A 83 6.27 -14.56 -3.87
CA GLY A 83 6.31 -13.61 -4.98
C GLY A 83 5.02 -12.80 -5.07
N ASP A 84 3.86 -13.44 -4.91
CA ASP A 84 2.58 -12.74 -4.89
C ASP A 84 2.44 -11.78 -3.71
N ALA A 85 2.76 -12.23 -2.50
CA ALA A 85 2.71 -11.38 -1.31
C ALA A 85 3.63 -10.15 -1.46
N ALA A 86 4.81 -10.30 -2.07
CA ALA A 86 5.74 -9.22 -2.33
C ALA A 86 5.19 -8.20 -3.33
N VAL A 87 4.65 -8.68 -4.46
CA VAL A 87 4.02 -7.83 -5.47
C VAL A 87 2.80 -7.11 -4.90
N THR A 88 2.00 -7.82 -4.10
CA THR A 88 0.80 -7.29 -3.45
C THR A 88 1.11 -6.15 -2.51
N ILE A 89 2.17 -6.22 -1.70
CA ILE A 89 2.60 -5.10 -0.82
C ILE A 89 2.87 -3.84 -1.65
N ILE A 90 3.63 -3.98 -2.74
CA ILE A 90 4.01 -2.86 -3.61
C ILE A 90 2.78 -2.28 -4.32
N ALA A 91 1.98 -3.14 -4.96
CA ALA A 91 0.79 -2.74 -5.69
C ALA A 91 -0.26 -2.09 -4.78
N HIS A 92 -0.43 -2.61 -3.56
CA HIS A 92 -1.35 -2.08 -2.57
C HIS A 92 -0.92 -0.69 -2.07
N CYS A 93 0.38 -0.50 -1.79
CA CYS A 93 0.90 0.79 -1.35
C CYS A 93 0.69 1.87 -2.43
N ILE A 94 1.00 1.53 -3.69
CA ILE A 94 0.80 2.42 -4.84
C ILE A 94 -0.69 2.74 -5.03
N SER A 95 -1.54 1.73 -5.06
CA SER A 95 -2.99 1.90 -5.25
C SER A 95 -3.61 2.76 -4.16
N THR A 96 -3.30 2.46 -2.90
CA THR A 96 -3.80 3.20 -1.73
C THR A 96 -3.39 4.67 -1.80
N TRP A 97 -2.15 4.96 -2.20
CA TRP A 97 -1.70 6.33 -2.37
C TRP A 97 -2.55 7.10 -3.38
N PHE A 98 -2.81 6.52 -4.56
CA PHE A 98 -3.61 7.19 -5.60
C PHE A 98 -5.07 7.37 -5.18
N ILE A 99 -5.65 6.39 -4.48
CA ILE A 99 -6.99 6.50 -3.90
C ILE A 99 -7.05 7.68 -2.92
N LYS A 100 -6.08 7.76 -1.99
CA LYS A 100 -6.03 8.84 -0.99
C LYS A 100 -5.72 10.20 -1.59
N TYR A 101 -4.90 10.24 -2.63
CA TYR A 101 -4.61 11.46 -3.37
C TYR A 101 -5.90 12.10 -3.93
N GLY A 102 -6.89 11.30 -4.35
CA GLY A 102 -8.20 11.78 -4.77
C GLY A 102 -9.16 12.08 -3.62
N LEU A 103 -9.28 11.15 -2.66
CA LEU A 103 -10.25 11.24 -1.56
C LEU A 103 -9.96 12.38 -0.59
N VAL A 104 -8.70 12.56 -0.18
CA VAL A 104 -8.38 13.54 0.87
C VAL A 104 -8.73 14.97 0.45
N PRO A 105 -8.34 15.47 -0.75
CA PRO A 105 -8.77 16.79 -1.20
C PRO A 105 -10.30 16.90 -1.35
N PHE A 106 -10.98 15.83 -1.76
CA PHE A 106 -12.43 15.82 -1.89
C PHE A 106 -13.13 16.00 -0.53
N ASP A 107 -12.69 15.25 0.48
CA ASP A 107 -13.25 15.30 1.84
C ASP A 107 -12.95 16.64 2.52
N LEU A 108 -11.74 17.18 2.31
CA LEU A 108 -11.36 18.51 2.78
C LEU A 108 -12.19 19.62 2.12
N ARG A 109 -12.45 19.54 0.80
CA ARG A 109 -13.28 20.53 0.09
C ARG A 109 -14.73 20.51 0.55
N ARG A 110 -15.26 19.33 0.89
CA ARG A 110 -16.62 19.18 1.43
C ARG A 110 -16.72 19.50 2.92
N ARG A 111 -15.61 19.87 3.57
CA ARG A 111 -15.52 20.17 5.00
C ARG A 111 -15.97 19.00 5.88
N LEU A 112 -15.86 17.76 5.38
CA LEU A 112 -16.15 16.55 6.14
C LEU A 112 -15.11 16.30 7.24
N VAL A 113 -13.87 16.76 6.98
CA VAL A 113 -12.74 16.65 7.90
C VAL A 113 -11.94 17.95 7.86
N GLN A 114 -11.35 18.33 8.98
CA GLN A 114 -10.45 19.49 9.08
C GLN A 114 -9.00 19.09 8.80
N PRO A 115 -8.18 19.96 8.18
CA PRO A 115 -6.76 19.71 8.03
C PRO A 115 -6.05 19.63 9.39
N ILE A 116 -5.04 18.76 9.48
CA ILE A 116 -4.18 18.67 10.66
C ILE A 116 -3.14 19.80 10.61
N GLY A 117 -3.17 20.70 11.60
CA GLY A 117 -2.33 21.91 11.63
C GLY A 117 -1.17 21.88 12.62
N PHE A 118 -1.10 20.90 13.51
CA PHE A 118 -0.08 20.85 14.57
C PHE A 118 1.25 20.23 14.11
N ILE A 119 1.32 19.67 12.90
CA ILE A 119 2.55 19.07 12.35
C ILE A 119 3.40 20.17 11.72
N ASN A 120 4.60 20.35 12.26
CA ASN A 120 5.55 21.33 11.75
C ASN A 120 6.09 20.94 10.36
N GLU A 121 6.39 21.95 9.54
CA GLU A 121 7.01 21.75 8.23
C GLU A 121 8.40 21.09 8.38
N PRO A 122 8.72 20.04 7.60
CA PRO A 122 10.01 19.35 7.71
C PRO A 122 11.20 20.24 7.31
N VAL A 123 12.28 20.13 8.08
CA VAL A 123 13.51 20.91 7.89
C VAL A 123 14.45 20.27 6.84
N SER A 124 14.49 18.94 6.75
CA SER A 124 15.46 18.25 5.88
C SER A 124 15.07 18.29 4.40
N LYS A 125 16.04 18.51 3.51
CA LYS A 125 15.82 18.58 2.05
C LYS A 125 15.20 17.30 1.50
N ALA A 126 15.61 16.13 2.01
CA ALA A 126 15.10 14.83 1.58
C ALA A 126 13.62 14.65 1.94
N MET A 127 13.22 14.99 3.18
CA MET A 127 11.81 14.89 3.61
C MET A 127 10.94 15.89 2.85
N ARG A 128 11.44 17.10 2.59
CA ARG A 128 10.75 18.10 1.75
C ARG A 128 10.54 17.58 0.33
N TRP A 129 11.58 17.00 -0.28
CA TRP A 129 11.46 16.37 -1.59
C TRP A 129 10.41 15.25 -1.58
N TYR A 130 10.45 14.37 -0.58
CA TYR A 130 9.49 13.27 -0.43
C TYR A 130 8.04 13.78 -0.33
N MET A 131 7.79 14.79 0.51
CA MET A 131 6.47 15.40 0.74
C MET A 131 6.01 16.36 -0.37
N PHE A 132 6.72 16.43 -1.50
CA PHE A 132 6.42 17.37 -2.60
C PHE A 132 6.48 18.86 -2.20
N LEU A 133 7.25 19.19 -1.16
CA LEU A 133 7.50 20.57 -0.76
C LEU A 133 8.67 21.16 -1.53
N SER A 134 8.61 22.47 -1.79
CA SER A 134 9.71 23.19 -2.43
C SER A 134 10.97 23.13 -1.55
N PRO A 135 12.18 23.10 -2.14
CA PRO A 135 13.43 23.04 -1.37
C PRO A 135 13.64 24.24 -0.43
N ARG A 136 13.02 25.40 -0.71
CA ARG A 136 13.10 26.62 0.11
C ARG A 136 11.92 26.71 1.08
N ARG A 137 12.24 26.93 2.36
CA ARG A 137 11.26 27.15 3.43
C ARG A 137 10.51 28.47 3.21
N GLY A 138 9.23 28.52 3.58
CA GLY A 138 8.39 29.72 3.46
C GLY A 138 7.92 30.05 2.04
N SER A 139 8.19 29.18 1.06
CA SER A 139 7.59 29.29 -0.26
C SER A 139 6.12 28.86 -0.24
N ARG A 140 5.32 29.41 -1.16
CA ARG A 140 3.89 29.07 -1.25
C ARG A 140 3.73 27.60 -1.62
N ILE A 141 3.03 26.84 -0.78
CA ILE A 141 2.70 25.44 -1.04
C ILE A 141 1.60 25.41 -2.10
N GLU A 142 1.93 24.95 -3.30
CA GLU A 142 0.94 24.71 -4.35
C GLU A 142 0.47 23.24 -4.31
N PRO A 143 -0.84 22.99 -4.47
CA PRO A 143 -1.33 21.62 -4.57
C PRO A 143 -0.78 20.98 -5.84
N VAL A 144 -0.02 19.90 -5.70
CA VAL A 144 0.46 19.13 -6.84
C VAL A 144 -0.73 18.44 -7.49
N ARG A 145 -1.11 18.87 -8.70
CA ARG A 145 -2.18 18.25 -9.50
C ARG A 145 -1.58 17.27 -10.49
N ILE A 146 -2.01 16.01 -10.46
CA ILE A 146 -1.64 15.01 -11.46
C ILE A 146 -2.40 15.33 -12.75
N ASN A 147 -1.79 16.15 -13.60
CA ASN A 147 -2.31 16.49 -14.93
C ASN A 147 -1.49 15.88 -16.08
N SER A 148 -0.40 15.19 -15.74
CA SER A 148 0.52 14.61 -16.69
C SER A 148 1.05 13.28 -16.17
N PHE A 149 1.32 12.36 -17.11
CA PHE A 149 1.95 11.08 -16.81
C PHE A 149 3.28 11.24 -16.07
N LYS A 150 4.07 12.28 -16.39
CA LYS A 150 5.35 12.55 -15.70
C LYS A 150 5.14 12.81 -14.20
N LEU A 151 4.09 13.54 -13.83
CA LEU A 151 3.76 13.80 -12.43
C LEU A 151 3.21 12.53 -11.77
N ALA A 152 2.37 11.75 -12.47
CA ALA A 152 1.89 10.46 -11.98
C ALA A 152 3.07 9.52 -11.67
N ALA A 153 4.05 9.43 -12.58
CA ALA A 153 5.27 8.66 -12.39
C ALA A 153 6.12 9.17 -11.20
N GLN A 154 6.18 10.48 -10.97
CA GLN A 154 6.85 11.04 -9.78
C GLN A 154 6.14 10.66 -8.48
N HIS A 155 4.81 10.64 -8.46
CA HIS A 155 4.04 10.11 -7.34
C HIS A 155 4.33 8.62 -7.12
N ALA A 156 4.22 7.81 -8.18
CA ALA A 156 4.50 6.39 -8.11
C ALA A 156 5.93 6.10 -7.60
N MET A 157 6.94 6.83 -8.08
CA MET A 157 8.34 6.66 -7.64
C MET A 157 8.52 6.94 -6.14
N LYS A 158 7.95 8.02 -5.62
CA LYS A 158 8.09 8.34 -4.18
C LYS A 158 7.35 7.35 -3.32
N VAL A 159 6.17 6.93 -3.75
CA VAL A 159 5.40 5.89 -3.06
C VAL A 159 6.11 4.55 -3.14
N PHE A 160 6.80 4.25 -4.24
CA PHE A 160 7.60 3.05 -4.37
C PHE A 160 8.74 3.02 -3.34
N VAL A 161 9.42 4.15 -3.09
CA VAL A 161 10.42 4.23 -2.00
C VAL A 161 9.79 3.92 -0.64
N LEU A 162 8.59 4.45 -0.38
CA LEU A 162 7.85 4.12 0.84
C LEU A 162 7.48 2.62 0.89
N ALA A 163 6.98 2.08 -0.22
CA ALA A 163 6.59 0.67 -0.34
C ALA A 163 7.79 -0.27 -0.10
N VAL A 164 8.97 0.06 -0.61
CA VAL A 164 10.21 -0.69 -0.37
C VAL A 164 10.60 -0.64 1.11
N ALA A 165 10.48 0.52 1.77
CA ALA A 165 10.74 0.62 3.20
C ALA A 165 9.76 -0.25 4.02
N PHE A 166 8.47 -0.21 3.69
CA PHE A 166 7.47 -1.10 4.31
C PHE A 166 7.75 -2.57 4.01
N PHE A 167 8.13 -2.89 2.77
CA PHE A 167 8.51 -4.24 2.39
C PHE A 167 9.64 -4.74 3.28
N ILE A 168 10.75 -4.01 3.42
CA ILE A 168 11.88 -4.43 4.27
C ILE A 168 11.44 -4.71 5.72
N ILE A 169 10.52 -3.91 6.27
CA ILE A 169 10.05 -4.02 7.65
C ILE A 169 9.08 -5.20 7.83
N PHE A 170 8.08 -5.31 6.96
CA PHE A 170 6.96 -6.25 7.13
C PHE A 170 7.18 -7.58 6.44
N TRP A 171 8.04 -7.63 5.41
CA TRP A 171 8.33 -8.85 4.66
C TRP A 171 8.85 -10.00 5.53
N PRO A 172 9.83 -9.80 6.44
CA PRO A 172 10.31 -10.89 7.29
C PRO A 172 9.21 -11.47 8.18
N ALA A 173 8.33 -10.62 8.71
CA ALA A 173 7.19 -11.05 9.51
C ALA A 173 6.19 -11.86 8.67
N SER A 174 5.91 -11.44 7.44
CA SER A 174 5.05 -12.17 6.50
C SER A 174 5.64 -13.54 6.16
N VAL A 175 6.92 -13.61 5.81
CA VAL A 175 7.60 -14.89 5.54
C VAL A 175 7.59 -15.79 6.77
N GLY A 176 7.88 -15.24 7.95
CA GLY A 176 7.81 -15.98 9.22
C GLY A 176 6.42 -16.59 9.46
N ALA A 177 5.37 -15.80 9.27
CA ALA A 177 4.00 -16.28 9.38
C ALA A 177 3.70 -17.40 8.36
N LEU A 178 4.10 -17.22 7.10
CA LEU A 178 3.92 -18.24 6.06
C LEU A 178 4.65 -19.54 6.41
N THR A 179 5.90 -19.46 6.86
CA THR A 179 6.66 -20.65 7.28
C THR A 179 6.06 -21.36 8.50
N ALA A 180 5.36 -20.64 9.38
CA ALA A 180 4.70 -21.23 10.54
C ALA A 180 3.46 -22.06 10.18
N PHE A 181 2.79 -21.74 9.06
CA PHE A 181 1.59 -22.45 8.59
C PHE A 181 1.85 -23.41 7.42
N GLY A 182 3.05 -23.41 6.85
CA GLY A 182 3.43 -24.31 5.76
C GLY A 182 3.87 -25.68 6.27
N VAL A 183 3.60 -26.72 5.48
CA VAL A 183 4.17 -28.05 5.73
C VAL A 183 5.54 -28.09 5.05
N ARG A 184 6.58 -28.44 5.81
CA ARG A 184 7.92 -28.57 5.25
C ARG A 184 8.03 -29.89 4.50
N ASP A 185 8.17 -29.83 3.18
CA ASP A 185 8.48 -30.97 2.32
C ASP A 185 9.90 -30.82 1.77
N ARG A 186 10.79 -31.73 2.20
CA ARG A 186 12.24 -31.72 1.93
C ARG A 186 12.88 -30.36 2.24
N ASP A 187 13.05 -29.53 1.20
CA ASP A 187 13.76 -28.25 1.22
C ASP A 187 12.84 -27.02 1.09
N GLU A 188 11.53 -27.22 1.03
CA GLU A 188 10.56 -26.14 0.78
C GLU A 188 9.30 -26.25 1.65
N TYR A 189 8.59 -25.14 1.81
CA TYR A 189 7.27 -25.13 2.41
C TYR A 189 6.21 -25.23 1.32
N THR A 190 5.38 -26.27 1.42
CA THR A 190 4.23 -26.53 0.55
C THR A 190 2.93 -26.29 1.30
N TYR A 191 1.89 -25.95 0.55
CA TYR A 191 0.55 -25.73 1.09
C TYR A 191 -0.42 -26.64 0.36
N ASP A 192 -1.16 -27.44 1.13
CA ASP A 192 -2.19 -28.31 0.57
C ASP A 192 -3.28 -27.48 -0.10
N THR A 193 -3.76 -27.94 -1.24
CA THR A 193 -4.94 -27.39 -1.92
C THR A 193 -6.19 -27.81 -1.15
N ILE A 194 -6.47 -27.16 -0.02
CA ILE A 194 -7.62 -27.48 0.84
C ILE A 194 -8.97 -27.35 0.08
N TRP A 195 -8.97 -26.68 -1.08
CA TRP A 195 -10.17 -26.41 -1.88
C TRP A 195 -10.31 -27.26 -3.16
N SER A 196 -9.40 -28.20 -3.44
CA SER A 196 -9.51 -29.04 -4.65
C SER A 196 -10.52 -30.18 -4.53
N ASP A 197 -11.24 -30.31 -3.41
CA ASP A 197 -12.29 -31.31 -3.25
C ASP A 197 -13.63 -30.65 -2.91
N LEU A 198 -14.28 -30.11 -3.94
CA LEU A 198 -15.73 -29.86 -3.90
C LEU A 198 -16.54 -31.17 -3.80
N ASP A 199 -15.89 -32.34 -3.84
CA ASP A 199 -16.51 -33.67 -3.73
C ASP A 199 -16.50 -34.26 -2.30
N GLY A 200 -15.96 -33.55 -1.30
CA GLY A 200 -16.10 -33.92 0.11
C GLY A 200 -15.51 -35.29 0.50
N ARG A 201 -14.52 -35.80 -0.22
CA ARG A 201 -13.80 -37.02 0.16
C ARG A 201 -12.60 -36.68 1.05
N PRO A 202 -12.47 -37.32 2.22
CA PRO A 202 -11.32 -37.10 3.08
C PRO A 202 -10.03 -37.52 2.36
N ILE A 203 -9.02 -36.66 2.46
CA ILE A 203 -7.64 -36.96 2.05
C ILE A 203 -7.23 -38.23 2.79
N LYS A 204 -7.10 -39.34 2.07
CA LYS A 204 -6.50 -40.55 2.63
C LYS A 204 -5.04 -40.23 2.93
N GLU A 205 -4.75 -40.05 4.21
CA GLU A 205 -3.39 -40.04 4.76
C GLU A 205 -2.69 -41.33 4.28
N ASN A 206 -1.85 -41.23 3.25
CA ASN A 206 -1.10 -42.37 2.72
C ASN A 206 0.04 -42.70 3.71
N LYS A 207 -0.32 -43.38 4.79
CA LYS A 207 0.60 -43.91 5.80
C LYS A 207 1.26 -45.23 5.38
N ASP A 208 0.77 -45.87 4.31
CA ASP A 208 1.17 -47.23 3.92
C ASP A 208 2.46 -47.32 3.09
N SER A 209 3.02 -46.20 2.62
CA SER A 209 4.24 -46.27 1.80
C SER A 209 5.55 -46.33 2.62
N ARG A 210 5.49 -46.32 3.97
CA ARG A 210 6.68 -46.46 4.84
C ARG A 210 6.85 -47.83 5.47
N GLU A 211 5.91 -48.75 5.33
CA GLU A 211 6.02 -50.10 5.93
C GLU A 211 6.57 -51.17 4.97
N ASN A 212 6.84 -50.84 3.71
CA ASN A 212 7.35 -51.80 2.70
C ASN A 212 8.84 -51.63 2.34
N GLU A 213 9.63 -50.89 3.14
CA GLU A 213 11.09 -50.77 2.96
C GLU A 213 11.90 -51.23 4.20
N LEU A 214 11.39 -52.20 4.97
CA LEU A 214 12.14 -52.92 6.01
C LEU A 214 12.22 -54.42 5.73
#